data_AF-A0A813DM25-F1
#
_entry.id   AF-A0A813DM25-F1
#
_cell.length_a   1.000
_cell.length_b   1.000
_cell.length_c   1.000
_cell.angle_alpha   90.00
_cell.angle_beta   90.00
_cell.angle_gamma   90.00
#
_symmetry.space_group_name_H-M   'P 1'
#
loop_
_entity.id
_entity.type
_entity.pdbx_description
1 polymer ?
#
loop_
_entity_poly.entity_id
_entity_poly.type
_entity_poly.pdbx_seq_one_letter_code
_entity_poly.pdbx_strand_id
1 'polypeptide(L)'
;MGQIIAGWTVTAVIASAGGDPITFNKRGEKIKFWLPLGTSASDNDDLYPLLETPDIIIWASVFQGPGVDYQWFDRFVLTSPTAQKFGEVAIKRNASTVPGGFQQMDVWLSGSEQRMQLLKTVPKAGSSTFFGWEGTSVRMEIGSRRHTPRLGGSDIMEYIAVETETISFTIQASHAGTEFPEDVEKQLKYSHLDWVALDMRREESYTGILPELWGTQPMTEKVAAMLTPPSQKAGFQVCGEECE
;
A
#
# COMPACT_ATOMS: atom_id res chain seq x y z
N MET A 1 -19.89 31.21 12.64
CA MET A 1 -18.89 31.65 11.65
C MET A 1 -18.38 30.40 10.96
N GLY A 2 -18.73 30.21 9.69
CA GLY A 2 -18.28 29.04 8.91
C GLY A 2 -16.84 29.26 8.45
N GLN A 3 -15.94 28.38 8.88
CA GLN A 3 -14.54 28.41 8.46
C GLN A 3 -14.45 27.73 7.10
N ILE A 4 -14.16 28.52 6.06
CA ILE A 4 -13.87 28.01 4.72
C ILE A 4 -12.45 27.43 4.80
N ILE A 5 -12.32 26.11 4.69
CA ILE A 5 -11.03 25.45 4.52
C ILE A 5 -10.60 25.73 3.08
N ALA A 6 -9.54 26.51 2.92
CA ALA A 6 -8.97 26.89 1.63
C ALA A 6 -8.64 25.65 0.78
N GLY A 7 -8.98 25.69 -0.50
CA GLY A 7 -8.59 24.67 -1.47
C GLY A 7 -7.07 24.60 -1.61
N TRP A 8 -6.52 23.40 -1.58
CA TRP A 8 -5.08 23.15 -1.64
C TRP A 8 -4.67 22.72 -3.05
N THR A 9 -3.60 23.32 -3.57
CA THR A 9 -2.95 22.90 -4.82
C THR A 9 -1.89 21.84 -4.47
N VAL A 10 -2.19 20.58 -4.74
CA VAL A 10 -1.23 19.47 -4.56
C VAL A 10 -0.23 19.50 -5.71
N THR A 11 1.04 19.80 -5.44
CA THR A 11 2.11 19.58 -6.41
C THR A 11 2.58 18.14 -6.23
N ALA A 12 1.74 17.18 -6.63
CA ALA A 12 2.07 15.77 -6.47
C ALA A 12 3.14 15.39 -7.50
N VAL A 13 4.25 14.83 -7.05
CA VAL A 13 5.01 13.89 -7.87
C VAL A 13 4.16 12.62 -7.90
N ILE A 14 3.36 12.45 -8.96
CA ILE A 14 2.52 11.27 -9.15
C ILE A 14 3.43 10.10 -9.54
N ALA A 15 4.00 9.45 -8.52
CA ALA A 15 4.55 8.12 -8.64
C ALA A 15 3.37 7.14 -8.76
N SER A 16 3.14 6.60 -9.96
CA SER A 16 2.20 5.50 -10.19
C SER A 16 2.93 4.39 -10.92
N ALA A 17 2.77 3.17 -10.44
CA ALA A 17 3.48 1.99 -10.90
C ALA A 17 2.49 0.93 -11.38
N GLY A 18 2.65 0.46 -12.62
CA GLY A 18 2.24 -0.89 -12.98
C GLY A 18 3.38 -1.84 -12.57
N GLY A 19 3.10 -2.76 -11.64
CA GLY A 19 4.03 -3.84 -11.26
C GLY A 19 4.83 -3.64 -9.97
N ASP A 20 4.19 -3.21 -8.88
CA ASP A 20 4.77 -2.97 -7.53
C ASP A 20 5.74 -4.05 -7.00
N PRO A 21 6.47 -3.82 -5.88
CA PRO A 21 6.78 -2.55 -5.24
C PRO A 21 7.70 -1.66 -6.09
N ILE A 22 7.24 -0.45 -6.39
CA ILE A 22 8.01 0.57 -7.08
C ILE A 22 7.95 1.87 -6.28
N THR A 23 9.05 2.62 -6.28
CA THR A 23 9.10 3.98 -5.74
C THR A 23 10.00 4.86 -6.60
N PHE A 24 10.16 6.14 -6.23
CA PHE A 24 11.02 7.08 -6.92
C PHE A 24 11.91 7.78 -5.91
N ASN A 25 13.20 7.93 -6.21
CA ASN A 25 14.08 8.71 -5.33
C ASN A 25 13.94 10.22 -5.57
N LYS A 26 14.69 11.02 -4.79
CA LYS A 26 14.71 12.48 -4.91
C LYS A 26 15.14 13.01 -6.28
N ARG A 27 15.79 12.18 -7.11
CA ARG A 27 16.17 12.52 -8.49
C ARG A 27 15.06 12.18 -9.51
N GLY A 28 13.94 11.63 -9.06
CA GLY A 28 12.86 11.14 -9.92
C GLY A 28 13.20 9.82 -10.60
N GLU A 29 14.24 9.11 -10.17
CA GLU A 29 14.60 7.81 -10.74
C GLU A 29 13.69 6.73 -10.18
N LYS A 30 13.09 5.93 -11.07
CA LYS A 30 12.25 4.79 -10.71
C LYS A 30 13.10 3.70 -10.07
N ILE A 31 12.70 3.24 -8.90
CA ILE A 31 13.31 2.15 -8.15
C ILE A 31 12.29 1.03 -8.02
N LYS A 32 12.64 -0.17 -8.48
CA LYS A 32 11.89 -1.40 -8.17
C LYS A 32 12.60 -2.13 -7.04
N PHE A 33 11.84 -2.66 -6.11
CA PHE A 33 12.37 -3.40 -4.97
C PHE A 33 11.49 -4.60 -4.65
N TRP A 34 12.03 -5.56 -3.91
CA TRP A 34 11.35 -6.80 -3.54
C TRP A 34 11.46 -7.01 -2.03
N LEU A 35 10.32 -6.95 -1.36
CA LEU A 35 10.22 -7.38 0.02
C LEU A 35 10.36 -8.90 0.10
N PRO A 36 10.89 -9.46 1.20
CA PRO A 36 10.90 -10.90 1.36
C PRO A 36 9.46 -11.42 1.41
N LEU A 37 9.17 -12.45 0.61
CA LEU A 37 7.89 -13.14 0.67
C LEU A 37 7.79 -13.88 1.99
N GLY A 38 6.59 -13.90 2.56
CA GLY A 38 6.34 -14.63 3.78
C GLY A 38 6.72 -16.10 3.67
N THR A 39 7.40 -16.62 4.69
CA THR A 39 7.84 -18.02 4.71
C THR A 39 6.80 -18.96 5.30
N SER A 40 5.79 -18.40 5.98
CA SER A 40 4.75 -19.17 6.65
C SER A 40 3.43 -19.09 5.87
N ALA A 41 2.93 -20.26 5.46
CA ALA A 41 1.57 -20.38 4.93
C ALA A 41 0.48 -20.14 6.00
N SER A 42 0.86 -20.06 7.29
CA SER A 42 -0.10 -19.92 8.39
C SER A 42 -0.29 -18.51 8.92
N ASP A 43 0.63 -17.57 8.66
CA ASP A 43 0.57 -16.27 9.32
C ASP A 43 0.64 -15.14 8.28
N ASN A 44 -0.51 -14.48 8.09
CA ASN A 44 -0.61 -13.15 7.49
C ASN A 44 0.16 -12.08 8.32
N ASP A 45 1.25 -12.41 9.01
CA ASP A 45 1.99 -11.53 9.91
C ASP A 45 3.32 -11.04 9.33
N ASP A 46 3.67 -11.43 8.10
CA ASP A 46 4.87 -10.96 7.40
C ASP A 46 4.69 -9.52 6.89
N LEU A 47 4.65 -8.59 7.85
CA LEU A 47 4.60 -7.15 7.66
C LEU A 47 6.00 -6.55 7.75
N TYR A 48 6.32 -5.69 6.79
CA TYR A 48 7.57 -4.93 6.78
C TYR A 48 7.27 -3.44 7.03
N PRO A 49 8.05 -2.76 7.89
CA PRO A 49 7.90 -1.32 8.10
C PRO A 49 8.42 -0.59 6.86
N LEU A 50 7.51 -0.18 5.99
CA LEU A 50 7.85 0.55 4.77
C LEU A 50 8.29 1.97 5.09
N LEU A 51 7.54 2.63 5.97
CA LEU A 51 7.76 4.04 6.32
C LEU A 51 7.35 4.27 7.76
N GLU A 52 8.25 4.85 8.53
CA GLU A 52 8.02 5.33 9.89
C GLU A 52 8.17 6.85 9.89
N THR A 53 7.12 7.55 10.31
CA THR A 53 7.10 9.00 10.54
C THR A 53 6.89 9.28 12.03
N PRO A 54 7.02 10.55 12.47
CA PRO A 54 6.67 10.91 13.85
C PRO A 54 5.20 10.65 14.22
N ASP A 55 4.30 10.59 13.24
CA ASP A 55 2.86 10.44 13.46
C ASP A 55 2.37 8.99 13.33
N ILE A 56 2.95 8.23 12.39
CA ILE A 56 2.46 6.91 11.99
C ILE A 56 3.59 5.98 11.53
N ILE A 57 3.33 4.68 11.59
CA ILE A 57 4.11 3.64 10.92
C ILE A 57 3.21 2.96 9.89
N ILE A 58 3.71 2.87 8.65
CA ILE A 58 3.08 2.18 7.54
C ILE A 58 3.78 0.84 7.36
N TRP A 59 3.07 -0.23 7.70
CA TRP A 59 3.49 -1.60 7.46
C TRP A 59 2.87 -2.11 6.17
N ALA A 60 3.58 -2.96 5.44
CA ALA A 60 3.01 -3.61 4.27
C ALA A 60 3.43 -5.08 4.16
N SER A 61 2.55 -5.87 3.55
CA SER A 61 2.87 -7.20 3.03
C SER A 61 2.71 -7.23 1.52
N VAL A 62 3.28 -8.26 0.92
CA VAL A 62 3.29 -8.49 -0.51
C VAL A 62 2.99 -9.94 -0.83
N PHE A 63 2.53 -10.19 -2.05
CA PHE A 63 2.36 -11.52 -2.61
C PHE A 63 3.11 -11.67 -3.94
N GLN A 64 3.43 -12.91 -4.29
CA GLN A 64 4.05 -13.23 -5.58
C GLN A 64 3.04 -13.07 -6.71
N GLY A 65 3.48 -12.41 -7.78
CA GLY A 65 2.74 -12.29 -9.02
C GLY A 65 2.92 -13.47 -10.00
N PRO A 66 2.65 -13.28 -11.31
CA PRO A 66 2.65 -14.33 -12.32
C PRO A 66 4.03 -14.89 -12.66
N GLY A 67 5.09 -14.25 -12.19
CA GLY A 67 6.46 -14.70 -12.35
C GLY A 67 7.28 -14.31 -11.14
N VAL A 68 8.45 -14.94 -10.98
CA VAL A 68 9.32 -14.83 -9.81
C VAL A 68 9.77 -13.39 -9.50
N ASP A 69 9.84 -12.52 -10.52
CA ASP A 69 10.22 -11.11 -10.37
C ASP A 69 9.03 -10.13 -10.30
N TYR A 70 7.80 -10.66 -10.29
CA TYR A 70 6.58 -9.89 -10.05
C TYR A 70 6.17 -10.02 -8.60
N GLN A 71 6.02 -8.90 -7.92
CA GLN A 71 5.50 -8.84 -6.56
C GLN A 71 4.39 -7.78 -6.57
N TRP A 72 3.54 -7.73 -5.56
CA TRP A 72 2.55 -6.65 -5.43
C TRP A 72 2.14 -6.53 -3.97
N PHE A 73 1.71 -5.35 -3.54
CA PHE A 73 1.17 -5.17 -2.20
C PHE A 73 -0.24 -5.76 -2.11
N ASP A 74 -0.51 -6.49 -1.03
CA ASP A 74 -1.83 -7.02 -0.73
C ASP A 74 -2.39 -6.52 0.59
N ARG A 75 -1.54 -6.00 1.48
CA ARG A 75 -1.98 -5.47 2.77
C ARG A 75 -1.15 -4.28 3.21
N PHE A 76 -1.83 -3.33 3.83
CA PHE A 76 -1.23 -2.25 4.61
C PHE A 76 -1.81 -2.22 6.02
N VAL A 77 -0.95 -2.00 7.01
CA VAL A 77 -1.37 -1.76 8.41
C VAL A 77 -0.80 -0.43 8.85
N LEU A 78 -1.65 0.41 9.45
CA LEU A 78 -1.30 1.73 9.93
C LEU A 78 -1.30 1.71 11.45
N THR A 79 -0.16 2.05 12.06
CA THR A 79 -0.04 2.12 13.52
C THR A 79 0.51 3.46 13.97
N SER A 80 0.32 3.81 15.24
CA SER A 80 1.10 4.86 15.89
C SER A 80 2.55 4.40 16.10
N PRO A 81 3.48 5.32 16.42
CA PRO A 81 4.81 4.97 16.91
C PRO A 81 4.81 4.12 18.19
N THR A 82 3.71 4.15 18.95
CA THR A 82 3.49 3.33 20.15
C THR A 82 2.75 2.01 19.85
N ALA A 83 2.71 1.60 18.57
CA ALA A 83 2.08 0.38 18.07
C ALA A 83 0.56 0.28 18.24
N GLN A 84 -0.14 1.40 18.49
CA GLN A 84 -1.61 1.44 18.42
C GLN A 84 -2.05 1.31 16.96
N LYS A 85 -2.80 0.28 16.59
CA LYS A 85 -3.37 0.16 15.24
C LYS A 85 -4.45 1.22 15.01
N PHE A 86 -4.39 1.93 13.89
CA PHE A 86 -5.43 2.83 13.41
C PHE A 86 -6.33 2.13 12.38
N GLY A 87 -5.70 1.48 11.40
CA GLY A 87 -6.39 0.86 10.27
C GLY A 87 -5.60 -0.29 9.67
N GLU A 88 -6.31 -1.21 9.04
CA GLU A 88 -5.76 -2.27 8.21
C GLU A 88 -6.55 -2.32 6.90
N VAL A 89 -5.83 -2.49 5.80
CA VAL A 89 -6.38 -2.50 4.45
C VAL A 89 -5.82 -3.72 3.75
N ALA A 90 -6.67 -4.59 3.25
CA ALA A 90 -6.26 -5.75 2.47
C ALA A 90 -6.98 -5.79 1.14
N ILE A 91 -6.32 -6.31 0.10
CA ILE A 91 -7.00 -6.60 -1.15
C ILE A 91 -7.97 -7.77 -0.96
N LYS A 92 -9.19 -7.61 -1.46
CA LYS A 92 -10.20 -8.65 -1.41
C LYS A 92 -9.98 -9.61 -2.59
N ARG A 93 -9.66 -10.87 -2.28
CA ARG A 93 -9.40 -11.92 -3.30
C ARG A 93 -10.65 -12.55 -3.89
N ASN A 94 -11.77 -12.46 -3.18
CA ASN A 94 -13.05 -13.03 -3.59
C ASN A 94 -14.07 -11.91 -3.78
N ALA A 95 -14.79 -11.91 -4.89
CA ALA A 95 -15.83 -10.93 -5.13
C ALA A 95 -16.81 -10.86 -3.94
N SER A 96 -16.97 -9.66 -3.37
CA SER A 96 -17.99 -9.44 -2.34
C SER A 96 -19.36 -9.52 -2.97
N THR A 97 -20.23 -10.36 -2.41
CA THR A 97 -21.64 -10.41 -2.76
C THR A 97 -22.50 -9.48 -1.91
N VAL A 98 -21.89 -8.78 -0.95
CA VAL A 98 -22.60 -7.89 -0.01
C VAL A 98 -23.05 -6.63 -0.75
N PRO A 99 -24.36 -6.40 -0.92
CA PRO A 99 -24.84 -5.19 -1.59
C PRO A 99 -24.43 -3.94 -0.82
N GLY A 100 -23.76 -3.01 -1.50
CA GLY A 100 -23.26 -1.75 -0.91
C GLY A 100 -22.02 -1.89 -0.02
N GLY A 101 -21.44 -3.09 0.09
CA GLY A 101 -20.16 -3.32 0.76
C GLY A 101 -18.96 -3.16 -0.16
N PHE A 102 -17.75 -3.17 0.43
CA PHE A 102 -16.50 -3.07 -0.33
C PHE A 102 -16.37 -4.27 -1.27
N GLN A 103 -16.07 -3.98 -2.54
CA GLN A 103 -15.92 -4.95 -3.61
C GLN A 103 -14.46 -5.31 -3.85
N GLN A 104 -13.54 -4.37 -3.65
CA GLN A 104 -12.14 -4.48 -4.06
C GLN A 104 -11.20 -4.64 -2.87
N MET A 105 -11.52 -4.04 -1.73
CA MET A 105 -10.72 -4.14 -0.50
C MET A 105 -11.53 -4.60 0.70
N ASP A 106 -10.83 -5.01 1.75
CA ASP A 106 -11.36 -5.11 3.11
C ASP A 106 -10.66 -4.05 3.95
N VAL A 107 -11.46 -3.31 4.72
CA VAL A 107 -10.98 -2.21 5.53
C VAL A 107 -11.40 -2.44 6.96
N TRP A 108 -10.42 -2.56 7.85
CA TRP A 108 -10.66 -2.63 9.28
C TRP A 108 -10.20 -1.34 9.94
N LEU A 109 -11.01 -0.83 10.86
CA LEU A 109 -10.65 0.33 11.68
C LEU A 109 -10.64 -0.04 13.15
N SER A 110 -9.69 0.51 13.90
CA SER A 110 -9.71 0.39 15.35
C SER A 110 -10.84 1.25 15.92
N GLY A 111 -11.76 0.66 16.68
CA GLY A 111 -12.70 1.43 17.50
C GLY A 111 -12.04 2.06 18.74
N SER A 112 -12.84 2.73 19.58
CA SER A 112 -12.40 3.23 20.90
C SER A 112 -11.87 2.12 21.82
N GLU A 113 -12.32 0.88 21.63
CA GLU A 113 -11.83 -0.30 22.35
C GLU A 113 -10.56 -0.93 21.74
N GLN A 114 -9.93 -0.27 20.75
CA GLN A 114 -8.78 -0.81 20.00
C GLN A 114 -9.04 -2.14 19.27
N ARG A 115 -10.30 -2.57 19.16
CA ARG A 115 -10.71 -3.72 18.36
C ARG A 115 -10.92 -3.29 16.91
N MET A 116 -10.26 -4.01 16.01
CA MET A 116 -10.40 -3.83 14.56
C MET A 116 -11.79 -4.29 14.11
N GLN A 117 -12.56 -3.41 13.51
CA GLN A 117 -13.88 -3.73 12.95
C GLN A 117 -13.87 -3.58 11.44
N LEU A 118 -14.31 -4.64 10.74
CA LEU A 118 -14.50 -4.61 9.30
C LEU A 118 -15.61 -3.63 8.94
N LEU A 119 -15.32 -2.67 8.06
CA LEU A 119 -16.31 -1.78 7.50
C LEU A 119 -17.14 -2.53 6.47
N LYS A 120 -18.42 -2.73 6.80
CA LYS A 120 -19.35 -3.52 5.97
C LYS A 120 -19.91 -2.75 4.78
N THR A 121 -19.88 -1.42 4.82
CA THR A 121 -20.50 -0.55 3.82
C THR A 121 -19.49 0.42 3.27
N VAL A 122 -19.42 0.55 1.95
CA VAL A 122 -18.70 1.65 1.31
C VAL A 122 -19.62 2.86 1.29
N PRO A 123 -19.09 4.06 1.47
CA PRO A 123 -19.79 5.26 1.03
C PRO A 123 -20.22 5.12 -0.43
N LYS A 124 -21.41 5.62 -0.76
CA LYS A 124 -21.91 5.64 -2.15
C LYS A 124 -20.86 6.26 -3.08
N ALA A 125 -20.79 5.83 -4.34
CA ALA A 125 -19.86 6.42 -5.31
C ALA A 125 -19.96 7.96 -5.32
N GLY A 126 -18.82 8.63 -5.09
CA GLY A 126 -18.75 10.09 -4.94
C GLY A 126 -18.98 10.60 -3.50
N SER A 127 -19.04 9.72 -2.52
CA SER A 127 -19.13 10.03 -1.09
C SER A 127 -17.92 9.44 -0.35
N SER A 128 -17.62 10.00 0.81
CA SER A 128 -16.59 9.53 1.72
C SER A 128 -17.03 9.64 3.18
N THR A 129 -16.38 8.87 4.03
CA THR A 129 -16.53 8.93 5.49
C THR A 129 -15.18 9.25 6.11
N PHE A 130 -15.19 10.15 7.09
CA PHE A 130 -14.00 10.63 7.76
C PHE A 130 -13.88 10.04 9.15
N PHE A 131 -12.67 9.66 9.52
CA PHE A 131 -12.28 9.11 10.80
C PHE A 131 -11.10 9.89 11.36
N GLY A 132 -11.04 10.00 12.68
CA GLY A 132 -9.92 10.60 13.39
C GLY A 132 -9.75 9.93 14.75
N TRP A 133 -8.54 10.00 15.29
CA TRP A 133 -8.19 9.38 16.56
C TRP A 133 -7.84 10.44 17.59
N GLU A 134 -8.51 10.38 18.74
CA GLU A 134 -8.32 11.34 19.83
C GLU A 134 -6.85 11.39 20.28
N GLY A 135 -6.33 12.61 20.48
CA GLY A 135 -4.95 12.83 20.89
C GLY A 135 -3.91 12.63 19.79
N THR A 136 -4.31 12.44 18.53
CA THR A 136 -3.40 12.28 17.39
C THR A 136 -3.70 13.28 16.27
N SER A 137 -2.76 13.47 15.35
CA SER A 137 -2.92 14.25 14.12
C SER A 137 -3.58 13.44 12.98
N VAL A 138 -3.81 12.14 13.19
CA VAL A 138 -4.19 11.19 12.14
C VAL A 138 -5.66 11.38 11.76
N ARG A 139 -5.87 11.64 10.48
CA ARG A 139 -7.17 11.71 9.82
C ARG A 139 -7.21 10.70 8.68
N MET A 140 -8.32 9.98 8.55
CA MET A 140 -8.52 9.01 7.49
C MET A 140 -9.84 9.26 6.79
N GLU A 141 -9.79 9.38 5.48
CA GLU A 141 -10.94 9.38 4.60
C GLU A 141 -11.06 8.02 3.92
N ILE A 142 -12.25 7.45 3.94
CA ILE A 142 -12.55 6.22 3.23
C ILE A 142 -13.65 6.53 2.23
N GLY A 143 -13.44 6.20 0.97
CA GLY A 143 -14.35 6.61 -0.08
C GLY A 143 -14.35 5.70 -1.29
N SER A 144 -15.25 6.01 -2.19
CA SER A 144 -15.27 5.44 -3.52
C SER A 144 -15.52 6.52 -4.56
N ARG A 145 -14.84 6.43 -5.69
CA ARG A 145 -15.02 7.36 -6.80
C ARG A 145 -15.26 6.61 -8.09
N ARG A 146 -15.96 7.26 -9.03
CA ARG A 146 -16.02 6.76 -10.39
C ARG A 146 -14.66 6.92 -11.04
N HIS A 147 -14.18 5.88 -11.70
CA HIS A 147 -12.98 5.87 -12.50
C HIS A 147 -13.31 5.19 -13.83
N THR A 148 -12.57 5.51 -14.90
CA THR A 148 -12.67 4.70 -16.13
C THR A 148 -12.51 3.22 -15.79
N PRO A 149 -13.33 2.32 -16.34
CA PRO A 149 -13.36 0.92 -15.92
C PRO A 149 -11.95 0.33 -15.92
N ARG A 150 -11.55 -0.12 -14.73
CA ARG A 150 -10.21 -0.64 -14.45
C ARG A 150 -10.31 -2.12 -14.11
N LEU A 151 -11.03 -2.45 -13.04
CA LEU A 151 -11.17 -3.80 -12.50
C LEU A 151 -12.48 -4.47 -12.95
N GLY A 152 -12.43 -5.55 -13.72
CA GLY A 152 -13.59 -6.44 -13.95
C GLY A 152 -14.84 -5.76 -14.51
N GLY A 153 -14.67 -4.63 -15.22
CA GLY A 153 -15.78 -3.81 -15.72
C GLY A 153 -16.45 -2.88 -14.69
N SER A 154 -15.95 -2.84 -13.44
CA SER A 154 -16.40 -1.87 -12.45
C SER A 154 -15.84 -0.49 -12.76
N ASP A 155 -16.72 0.51 -12.78
CA ASP A 155 -16.38 1.92 -12.86
C ASP A 155 -16.11 2.54 -11.47
N ILE A 156 -16.05 1.72 -10.42
CA ILE A 156 -15.81 2.17 -9.04
C ILE A 156 -14.37 1.84 -8.63
N MET A 157 -13.71 2.83 -8.03
CA MET A 157 -12.42 2.71 -7.40
C MET A 157 -12.55 3.03 -5.91
N GLU A 158 -12.30 2.04 -5.07
CA GLU A 158 -12.24 2.17 -3.61
C GLU A 158 -10.88 2.71 -3.19
N TYR A 159 -10.87 3.63 -2.22
CA TYR A 159 -9.65 4.23 -1.71
C TYR A 159 -9.76 4.58 -0.23
N ILE A 160 -8.58 4.72 0.37
CA ILE A 160 -8.37 5.30 1.68
C ILE A 160 -7.35 6.42 1.50
N ALA A 161 -7.68 7.63 1.94
CA ALA A 161 -6.72 8.71 2.07
C ALA A 161 -6.39 8.89 3.55
N VAL A 162 -5.11 9.09 3.85
CA VAL A 162 -4.62 9.30 5.21
C VAL A 162 -3.85 10.60 5.23
N GLU A 163 -4.10 11.41 6.24
CA GLU A 163 -3.42 12.68 6.48
C GLU A 163 -2.95 12.76 7.92
N THR A 164 -1.73 13.21 8.12
CA THR A 164 -1.08 13.46 9.41
C THR A 164 -0.42 14.85 9.38
N GLU A 165 0.32 15.23 10.43
CA GLU A 165 1.09 16.48 10.37
C GLU A 165 2.25 16.39 9.37
N THR A 166 2.87 15.22 9.24
CA THR A 166 4.07 15.02 8.44
C THR A 166 3.81 14.46 7.03
N ILE A 167 2.84 13.56 6.87
CA ILE A 167 2.57 12.90 5.58
C ILE A 167 1.08 12.86 5.24
N SER A 168 0.77 12.95 3.94
CA SER A 168 -0.50 12.51 3.38
C SER A 168 -0.28 11.53 2.22
N PHE A 169 -1.14 10.52 2.13
CA PHE A 169 -1.05 9.48 1.10
C PHE A 169 -2.41 8.83 0.84
N THR A 170 -2.51 8.07 -0.25
CA THR A 170 -3.66 7.22 -0.55
C THR A 170 -3.27 5.78 -0.74
N ILE A 171 -4.12 4.87 -0.27
CA ILE A 171 -4.12 3.45 -0.63
C ILE A 171 -5.36 3.21 -1.50
N GLN A 172 -5.19 2.57 -2.65
CA GLN A 172 -6.29 2.29 -3.57
C GLN A 172 -6.20 0.88 -4.12
N ALA A 173 -7.33 0.27 -4.40
CA ALA A 173 -7.35 -1.01 -5.10
C ALA A 173 -7.01 -0.80 -6.59
N SER A 174 -6.17 -1.68 -7.10
CA SER A 174 -5.67 -1.70 -8.47
C SER A 174 -5.73 -3.11 -9.06
N HIS A 175 -5.44 -3.22 -10.34
CA HIS A 175 -5.51 -4.46 -11.11
C HIS A 175 -4.29 -4.59 -12.01
N ALA A 176 -3.92 -5.81 -12.37
CA ALA A 176 -2.78 -6.09 -13.25
C ALA A 176 -3.12 -5.86 -14.74
N GLY A 177 -3.82 -4.77 -15.07
CA GLY A 177 -4.27 -4.45 -16.42
C GLY A 177 -3.13 -4.12 -17.39
N THR A 178 -2.01 -3.62 -16.88
CA THR A 178 -0.81 -3.37 -17.68
C THR A 178 -0.14 -4.68 -18.10
N GLU A 179 -0.07 -5.65 -17.18
CA GLU A 179 0.54 -6.96 -17.42
C GLU A 179 -0.38 -7.90 -18.22
N PHE A 180 -1.70 -7.75 -18.06
CA PHE A 180 -2.71 -8.64 -18.64
C PHE A 180 -3.82 -7.87 -19.36
N PRO A 181 -3.51 -7.03 -20.37
CA PRO A 181 -4.49 -6.12 -20.97
C PRO A 181 -5.73 -6.83 -21.54
N GLU A 182 -5.59 -8.07 -22.00
CA GLU A 182 -6.65 -8.85 -22.66
C GLU A 182 -7.23 -9.97 -21.78
N ASP A 183 -6.71 -10.18 -20.56
CA ASP A 183 -7.09 -11.30 -19.71
C ASP A 183 -7.68 -10.80 -18.39
N VAL A 184 -8.99 -10.52 -18.41
CA VAL A 184 -9.75 -9.97 -17.26
C VAL A 184 -9.64 -10.88 -16.04
N GLU A 185 -9.62 -12.20 -16.23
CA GLU A 185 -9.48 -13.15 -15.12
C GLU A 185 -8.13 -12.98 -14.43
N LYS A 186 -7.03 -12.86 -15.19
CA LYS A 186 -5.71 -12.57 -14.61
C LYS A 186 -5.61 -11.18 -13.98
N GLN A 187 -6.24 -10.16 -14.57
CA GLN A 187 -6.29 -8.83 -13.95
C GLN A 187 -6.95 -8.88 -12.57
N LEU A 188 -8.07 -9.61 -12.44
CA LEU A 188 -8.77 -9.81 -11.18
C LEU A 188 -7.96 -10.66 -10.20
N LYS A 189 -7.39 -11.79 -10.66
CA LYS A 189 -6.56 -12.68 -9.86
C LYS A 189 -5.37 -11.94 -9.22
N TYR A 190 -4.75 -11.05 -9.97
CA TYR A 190 -3.60 -10.25 -9.55
C TYR A 190 -3.97 -8.81 -9.16
N SER A 191 -5.20 -8.62 -8.65
CA SER A 191 -5.57 -7.38 -7.98
C SER A 191 -4.64 -7.12 -6.81
N HIS A 192 -4.34 -5.85 -6.57
CA HIS A 192 -3.37 -5.42 -5.57
C HIS A 192 -3.72 -4.04 -5.04
N LEU A 193 -2.98 -3.59 -4.04
CA LEU A 193 -3.09 -2.25 -3.49
C LEU A 193 -1.95 -1.39 -4.01
N ASP A 194 -2.27 -0.20 -4.49
CA ASP A 194 -1.26 0.83 -4.77
C ASP A 194 -1.18 1.76 -3.55
N TRP A 195 0.03 2.18 -3.20
CA TRP A 195 0.27 3.26 -2.24
C TRP A 195 0.88 4.46 -2.95
N VAL A 196 0.31 5.65 -2.71
CA VAL A 196 0.74 6.89 -3.37
C VAL A 196 0.88 7.99 -2.33
N ALA A 197 2.12 8.46 -2.11
CA ALA A 197 2.37 9.68 -1.34
C ALA A 197 1.81 10.91 -2.07
N LEU A 198 1.09 11.76 -1.34
CA LEU A 198 0.51 13.00 -1.87
C LEU A 198 1.28 14.25 -1.40
N ASP A 199 1.62 14.31 -0.11
CA ASP A 199 2.43 15.37 0.51
C ASP A 199 3.33 14.75 1.57
N MET A 200 4.57 15.24 1.68
CA MET A 200 5.54 14.79 2.68
C MET A 200 6.28 16.00 3.26
N ARG A 201 6.41 16.04 4.58
CA ARG A 201 7.03 17.12 5.33
C ARG A 201 7.97 16.53 6.37
N ARG A 202 9.08 17.22 6.63
CA ARG A 202 10.11 16.77 7.57
C ARG A 202 10.64 15.37 7.21
N GLU A 203 10.91 15.12 5.92
CA GLU A 203 11.41 13.83 5.42
C GLU A 203 12.68 13.35 6.13
N GLU A 204 13.49 14.26 6.67
CA GLU A 204 14.67 13.96 7.48
C GLU A 204 14.35 13.20 8.77
N SER A 205 13.10 13.28 9.25
CA SER A 205 12.61 12.54 10.42
C SER A 205 12.10 11.15 10.09
N TYR A 206 12.02 10.79 8.81
CA TYR A 206 11.46 9.50 8.38
C TYR A 206 12.50 8.40 8.45
N THR A 207 12.06 7.19 8.82
CA THR A 207 12.87 5.98 8.81
C THR A 207 12.12 4.80 8.15
N GLY A 208 12.80 3.66 7.97
CA GLY A 208 12.25 2.48 7.30
C GLY A 208 12.76 2.31 5.87
N ILE A 209 12.14 1.38 5.13
CA ILE A 209 12.62 0.95 3.81
C ILE A 209 12.56 2.08 2.78
N LEU A 210 11.46 2.82 2.73
CA LEU A 210 11.25 3.84 1.70
C LEU A 210 12.22 5.03 1.85
N PRO A 211 12.45 5.63 3.05
CA PRO A 211 13.47 6.66 3.24
C PRO A 211 14.88 6.28 2.77
N GLU A 212 15.30 5.02 2.98
CA GLU A 212 16.58 4.51 2.48
C GLU A 212 16.60 4.41 0.94
N LEU A 213 15.53 3.90 0.33
CA LEU A 213 15.39 3.84 -1.14
C LEU A 213 15.31 5.24 -1.77
N TRP A 214 14.70 6.21 -1.09
CA TRP A 214 14.59 7.59 -1.56
C TRP A 214 15.91 8.36 -1.45
N GLY A 215 16.86 7.85 -0.67
CA GLY A 215 18.12 8.53 -0.35
C GLY A 215 17.95 9.66 0.67
N THR A 216 16.87 9.65 1.47
CA THR A 216 16.73 10.55 2.63
C THR A 216 17.47 10.01 3.84
N GLN A 217 17.70 8.70 3.91
CA GLN A 217 18.52 8.01 4.90
C GLN A 217 19.62 7.17 4.23
N PRO A 218 20.74 6.90 4.91
CA PRO A 218 21.75 5.96 4.42
C PRO A 218 21.16 4.57 4.20
N MET A 219 21.38 3.99 3.02
CA MET A 219 20.90 2.64 2.70
C MET A 219 21.70 1.56 3.43
N THR A 220 20.99 0.69 4.13
CA THR A 220 21.50 -0.49 4.82
C THR A 220 21.71 -1.66 3.86
N GLU A 221 22.53 -2.63 4.24
CA GLU A 221 22.72 -3.87 3.46
C GLU A 221 21.39 -4.64 3.27
N LYS A 222 20.51 -4.59 4.27
CA LYS A 222 19.19 -5.22 4.23
C LYS A 222 18.32 -4.62 3.12
N VAL A 223 18.25 -3.29 3.02
CA VAL A 223 17.48 -2.61 1.96
C VAL A 223 18.19 -2.73 0.60
N ALA A 224 19.52 -2.68 0.56
CA ALA A 224 20.27 -2.92 -0.68
C ALA A 224 19.97 -4.32 -1.27
N ALA A 225 19.83 -5.35 -0.44
CA ALA A 225 19.45 -6.69 -0.87
C ALA A 225 18.01 -6.75 -1.45
N MET A 226 17.14 -5.80 -1.11
CA MET A 226 15.80 -5.68 -1.70
C MET A 226 15.82 -5.12 -3.12
N LEU A 227 16.95 -4.56 -3.60
CA LEU A 227 17.11 -4.10 -4.98
C LEU A 227 17.43 -5.21 -5.97
N THR A 228 17.78 -6.41 -5.47
CA THR A 228 18.10 -7.57 -6.31
C THR A 228 16.84 -8.39 -6.57
N PRO A 229 16.44 -8.61 -7.84
CA PRO A 229 15.29 -9.44 -8.19
C PRO A 229 15.42 -10.87 -7.65
N PRO A 230 14.31 -11.52 -7.25
CA PRO A 230 14.32 -12.91 -6.79
C PRO A 230 14.94 -13.90 -7.80
N SER A 231 14.74 -13.73 -9.11
CA SER A 231 15.36 -14.59 -10.14
C SER A 231 16.89 -14.58 -10.08
N GLN A 232 17.49 -13.43 -9.77
CA GLN A 232 18.94 -13.29 -9.67
C GLN A 232 19.48 -13.93 -8.38
N LYS A 233 18.70 -13.91 -7.29
CA LYS A 233 19.08 -14.56 -6.02
C LYS A 233 19.12 -16.09 -6.16
N ALA A 234 18.13 -16.66 -6.85
CA ALA A 234 18.04 -18.11 -7.07
C ALA A 234 19.17 -18.64 -7.97
N GLY A 235 19.66 -17.82 -8.91
CA GLY A 235 20.77 -18.17 -9.81
C GLY A 235 22.13 -18.41 -9.11
N PHE A 236 22.29 -17.98 -7.86
CA PHE A 236 23.49 -18.24 -7.04
C PHE A 236 23.42 -19.57 -6.26
N GLN A 237 22.30 -20.29 -6.32
CA GLN A 237 22.11 -21.54 -5.58
C GLN A 237 22.29 -22.79 -6.46
N VAL A 238 23.19 -22.72 -7.46
CA VAL A 238 23.47 -23.83 -8.38
C VAL A 238 24.94 -24.26 -8.27
N CYS A 239 25.12 -25.53 -7.91
CA CYS A 239 26.36 -26.32 -7.77
C CYS A 239 27.13 -26.20 -6.45
N GLY A 240 26.50 -26.60 -5.34
CA GLY A 240 27.22 -27.15 -4.19
C GLY A 240 27.62 -28.61 -4.48
N GLU A 241 28.91 -28.82 -4.77
CA GLU A 241 29.73 -29.99 -4.43
C GLU A 241 29.10 -31.41 -4.42
N GLU A 242 28.39 -31.81 -5.47
CA GLU A 242 28.31 -33.23 -5.88
C GLU A 242 28.66 -33.33 -7.38
N CYS A 243 29.91 -32.96 -7.68
CA CYS A 243 30.63 -33.42 -8.87
C CYS A 243 31.76 -34.36 -8.38
N GLU A 244 31.40 -35.56 -7.93
CA GLU A 244 32.29 -36.74 -7.90
C GLU A 244 31.54 -37.98 -8.37
#